data_AF-A0A5C8KDB9-F1
#
_entry.id   AF-A0A5C8KDB9-F1
#
_cell.length_a   1.000
_cell.length_b   1.000
_cell.length_c   1.000
_cell.angle_alpha   90.00
_cell.angle_beta   90.00
_cell.angle_gamma   90.00
#
_symmetry.space_group_name_H-M   'P 1'
#
loop_
_entity.id
_entity.type
_entity.pdbx_description
1 polymer ?
#
loop_
_entity_poly.entity_id
_entity_poly.type
_entity_poly.pdbx_seq_one_letter_code
_entity_poly.pdbx_strand_id
1 'polypeptide(L)'
;MKRYFVTGIGTDVGKTVAAAILTESLQADYWKPVQAGGLDFTDTDTVKSLVTHEQAVFFPEAYRLKMAASPHRAAAAEGIEIDVKNIKLPQTDHNLIVEG
;
A
#
# COMPACT_ATOMS: atom_id res chain seq x y z
N MET A 1 1.02 -19.52 3.16
CA MET A 1 0.65 -18.19 2.60
C MET A 1 1.88 -17.52 2.03
N LYS A 2 1.75 -16.86 0.88
CA LYS A 2 2.86 -16.16 0.22
C LYS A 2 2.73 -14.65 0.36
N ARG A 3 3.88 -13.98 0.33
CA ARG A 3 4.00 -12.52 0.38
C ARG A 3 4.64 -12.05 -0.91
N TYR A 4 4.02 -11.08 -1.55
CA TYR A 4 4.46 -10.50 -2.80
C TYR A 4 4.73 -9.02 -2.59
N PHE A 5 5.90 -8.55 -3.03
CA PHE A 5 6.24 -7.14 -2.97
C PHE A 5 6.18 -6.56 -4.38
N VAL A 6 5.28 -5.62 -4.60
CA VAL A 6 5.10 -4.91 -5.87
C VAL A 6 5.86 -3.59 -5.77
N THR A 7 6.85 -3.42 -6.64
CA THR A 7 7.64 -2.20 -6.74
C THR A 7 7.78 -1.76 -8.19
N GLY A 8 8.20 -0.52 -8.42
CA GLY A 8 8.37 0.03 -9.75
C GLY A 8 9.46 1.08 -9.80
N ILE A 9 10.05 1.22 -10.99
CA ILE A 9 11.17 2.14 -11.25
C ILE A 9 10.75 3.58 -11.52
N GLY A 10 9.45 3.88 -11.42
CA GLY A 10 8.88 5.20 -11.67
C GLY A 10 7.58 5.45 -10.91
N THR A 11 7.16 6.71 -10.91
CA THR A 11 5.82 7.14 -10.47
C THR A 11 4.82 6.92 -11.60
N ASP A 12 3.56 6.65 -11.25
CA ASP A 12 2.46 6.50 -12.22
C ASP A 12 2.66 5.42 -13.30
N VAL A 13 3.55 4.45 -13.05
CA VAL A 13 3.79 3.31 -13.95
C VAL A 13 2.71 2.21 -13.86
N GLY A 14 1.61 2.47 -13.14
CA GLY A 14 0.52 1.51 -12.95
C GLY A 14 0.71 0.50 -11.81
N LYS A 15 1.56 0.79 -10.80
CA LYS A 15 1.78 -0.12 -9.65
C LYS A 15 0.50 -0.49 -8.93
N THR A 16 -0.34 0.49 -8.62
CA THR A 16 -1.61 0.32 -7.89
C THR A 16 -2.58 -0.59 -8.65
N VAL A 17 -2.67 -0.42 -9.98
CA VAL A 17 -3.49 -1.29 -10.84
C VAL A 17 -2.93 -2.72 -10.88
N ALA A 18 -1.61 -2.88 -11.01
CA ALA A 18 -0.97 -4.19 -10.97
C ALA A 18 -1.19 -4.88 -9.61
N ALA A 19 -1.11 -4.12 -8.51
CA ALA A 19 -1.38 -4.63 -7.17
C ALA A 19 -2.86 -5.06 -7.03
N ALA A 20 -3.82 -4.31 -7.57
CA ALA A 20 -5.23 -4.71 -7.59
C ALA A 20 -5.45 -6.02 -8.36
N ILE A 21 -4.85 -6.16 -9.56
CA ILE A 21 -4.93 -7.40 -10.36
C ILE A 21 -4.38 -8.60 -9.59
N LEU A 22 -3.22 -8.43 -8.94
CA LEU A 22 -2.62 -9.49 -8.13
C LEU A 22 -3.46 -9.81 -6.90
N THR A 23 -4.05 -8.79 -6.26
CA THR A 23 -4.92 -8.95 -5.09
C THR A 23 -6.13 -9.80 -5.47
N GLU A 24 -6.83 -9.43 -6.55
CA GLU A 24 -7.99 -10.16 -7.08
C GLU A 24 -7.63 -11.60 -7.49
N SER A 25 -6.60 -11.75 -8.33
CA SER A 25 -6.27 -13.05 -8.95
C SER A 25 -5.77 -14.07 -7.94
N LEU A 26 -5.14 -13.62 -6.85
CA LEU A 26 -4.56 -14.47 -5.82
C LEU A 26 -5.44 -14.59 -4.58
N GLN A 27 -6.63 -13.97 -4.59
CA GLN A 27 -7.51 -13.83 -3.44
C GLN A 27 -6.72 -13.39 -2.20
N ALA A 28 -5.90 -12.37 -2.39
CA ALA A 28 -4.96 -11.89 -1.42
C ALA A 28 -5.51 -10.70 -0.64
N ASP A 29 -4.90 -10.43 0.49
CA ASP A 29 -5.02 -9.17 1.20
C ASP A 29 -4.04 -8.15 0.61
N TYR A 30 -4.29 -6.87 0.86
CA TYR A 30 -3.48 -5.76 0.37
C TYR A 30 -2.98 -4.88 1.51
N TRP A 31 -1.73 -4.42 1.38
CA TRP A 31 -1.17 -3.42 2.27
C TRP A 31 -0.17 -2.51 1.57
N LYS A 32 -0.29 -1.21 1.84
CA LYS A 32 0.72 -0.22 1.50
C LYS A 32 1.27 0.38 2.79
N PRO A 33 2.55 0.17 3.15
CA PRO A 33 3.07 0.61 4.44
C PRO A 33 3.13 2.14 4.56
N VAL A 34 3.38 2.86 3.46
CA VAL A 34 3.55 4.31 3.47
C VAL A 34 2.76 4.94 2.33
N GLN A 35 1.79 5.78 2.67
CA GLN A 35 1.06 6.64 1.74
C GLN A 35 1.63 8.06 1.82
N ALA A 36 1.96 8.65 0.68
CA ALA A 36 2.38 10.04 0.59
C ALA A 36 1.55 10.79 -0.48
N GLY A 37 0.76 11.76 -0.03
CA GLY A 37 -0.26 12.41 -0.84
C GLY A 37 -1.50 11.53 -1.05
N GLY A 38 -2.55 12.12 -1.63
CA GLY A 38 -3.78 11.39 -1.97
C GLY A 38 -4.54 10.82 -0.76
N LEU A 39 -4.51 11.49 0.39
CA LEU A 39 -5.11 10.96 1.63
C LEU A 39 -6.64 10.91 1.61
N ASP A 40 -7.30 11.66 0.71
CA ASP A 40 -8.75 11.63 0.51
C ASP A 40 -9.21 10.39 -0.26
N PHE A 41 -8.33 9.84 -1.11
CA PHE A 41 -8.56 8.60 -1.86
C PHE A 41 -7.20 7.95 -2.18
N THR A 42 -6.84 6.98 -1.35
CA THR A 42 -5.51 6.36 -1.32
C THR A 42 -5.37 5.26 -2.37
N ASP A 43 -4.14 4.74 -2.50
CA ASP A 43 -3.90 3.53 -3.28
C ASP A 43 -4.68 2.33 -2.70
N THR A 44 -4.79 2.25 -1.36
CA THR A 44 -5.65 1.27 -0.68
C THR A 44 -7.11 1.39 -1.12
N ASP A 45 -7.65 2.62 -1.19
CA ASP A 45 -9.02 2.86 -1.63
C ASP A 45 -9.22 2.48 -3.11
N THR A 46 -8.21 2.75 -3.94
CA THR A 46 -8.19 2.38 -5.35
C THR A 46 -8.22 0.87 -5.52
N VAL A 47 -7.32 0.14 -4.85
CA VAL A 47 -7.26 -1.33 -4.91
C VAL A 47 -8.57 -1.93 -4.38
N LYS A 48 -9.09 -1.42 -3.27
CA LYS A 48 -10.39 -1.82 -2.73
C LYS A 48 -11.56 -1.61 -3.70
N SER A 49 -11.53 -0.54 -4.49
CA SER A 49 -12.58 -0.26 -5.49
C SER A 49 -12.55 -1.18 -6.72
N LEU A 50 -11.40 -1.82 -6.98
CA LEU A 50 -11.17 -2.66 -8.17
C LEU A 50 -11.26 -4.16 -7.87
N VAL A 51 -11.07 -4.55 -6.61
CA VAL A 51 -11.16 -5.94 -6.14
C VAL A 51 -12.63 -6.28 -5.84
N THR A 52 -13.10 -7.41 -6.34
CA THR A 52 -14.52 -7.81 -6.26
C THR A 52 -14.80 -8.94 -5.29
N HIS A 53 -13.79 -9.74 -4.92
CA HIS A 53 -14.00 -10.83 -3.96
C HIS A 53 -14.14 -10.31 -2.51
N GLU A 54 -15.09 -10.87 -1.77
CA GLU A 54 -15.48 -10.36 -0.44
C GLU A 54 -14.50 -10.69 0.70
N GLN A 55 -13.54 -11.58 0.45
CA GLN A 55 -12.61 -12.08 1.47
C GLN A 55 -11.34 -11.23 1.63
N ALA A 56 -11.07 -10.28 0.73
CA ALA A 56 -9.89 -9.43 0.82
C ALA A 56 -9.93 -8.51 2.04
N VAL A 57 -8.86 -8.51 2.82
CA VAL A 57 -8.61 -7.51 3.85
C VAL A 57 -7.66 -6.44 3.30
N PHE A 58 -8.02 -5.18 3.53
CA PHE A 58 -7.21 -4.01 3.15
C PHE A 58 -6.68 -3.38 4.44
N PHE A 59 -5.39 -3.53 4.68
CA PHE A 59 -4.78 -3.08 5.93
C PHE A 59 -4.45 -1.57 5.87
N PRO A 60 -4.64 -0.83 6.98
CA PRO A 60 -4.29 0.58 7.03
C PRO A 60 -2.78 0.79 6.88
N GLU A 61 -2.40 1.94 6.33
CA GLU A 61 -0.99 2.30 6.18
C GLU A 61 -0.35 2.57 7.54
N ALA A 62 0.93 2.23 7.69
CA ALA A 62 1.69 2.57 8.89
C ALA A 62 1.97 4.08 8.98
N TYR A 63 2.14 4.72 7.81
CA TYR A 63 2.36 6.16 7.71
C TYR A 63 1.46 6.76 6.62
N ARG A 64 0.77 7.85 6.97
CA ARG A 64 -0.04 8.67 6.06
C ARG A 64 0.51 10.08 6.07
N LEU A 65 1.17 10.46 4.98
CA LEU A 65 1.85 11.73 4.81
C LEU A 65 1.03 12.61 3.86
N LYS A 66 0.81 13.88 4.22
CA LYS A 66 -0.03 14.82 3.47
C LYS A 66 0.64 15.29 2.18
N MET A 67 1.96 15.52 2.22
CA MET A 67 2.69 16.03 1.06
C MET A 67 2.78 14.97 -0.04
N ALA A 68 2.34 15.33 -1.25
CA ALA A 68 2.52 14.53 -2.45
C ALA A 68 3.99 14.61 -2.93
N ALA A 69 4.83 13.75 -2.35
CA ALA A 69 6.23 13.58 -2.70
C ALA A 69 6.68 12.16 -2.37
N SER A 70 7.93 11.82 -2.65
CA SER A 70 8.53 10.58 -2.15
C SER A 70 8.44 10.52 -0.61
N PRO A 71 8.23 9.34 0.00
CA PRO A 71 8.02 9.18 1.44
C PRO A 71 9.02 9.93 2.34
N HIS A 72 10.31 9.86 2.02
CA HIS A 72 11.36 10.53 2.78
C HIS A 72 11.23 12.06 2.75
N ARG A 73 10.86 12.64 1.61
CA ARG A 73 10.65 14.09 1.46
C ARG A 73 9.40 14.57 2.17
N ALA A 74 8.30 13.82 2.03
CA ALA A 74 7.04 14.15 2.68
C ALA A 74 7.18 14.09 4.22
N ALA A 75 7.80 13.01 4.72
CA ALA A 75 8.08 12.85 6.14
C ALA A 75 8.97 13.99 6.69
N ALA A 76 10.08 14.31 6.01
CA ALA A 76 10.95 15.42 6.40
C ALA A 76 10.22 16.78 6.41
N ALA A 77 9.38 17.05 5.41
CA ALA A 77 8.60 18.29 5.35
C ALA A 77 7.54 18.40 6.45
N GLU A 78 7.03 17.27 6.93
CA GLU A 78 6.03 17.19 8.01
C GLU A 78 6.65 17.02 9.40
N GLY A 79 7.99 16.98 9.51
CA GLY A 79 8.69 16.73 10.78
C GLY A 79 8.45 15.33 11.35
N ILE A 80 8.11 14.36 10.49
CA ILE A 80 7.85 12.97 10.84
C ILE A 80 9.11 12.15 10.52
N GLU A 81 9.53 11.31 11.46
CA GLU A 81 10.57 10.30 11.22
C GLU A 81 9.91 8.96 10.88
N ILE A 82 10.27 8.38 9.72
CA ILE A 82 9.83 7.03 9.36
C ILE A 82 10.76 6.03 10.04
N ASP A 83 10.34 5.49 11.18
CA ASP A 83 11.02 4.37 11.84
C ASP A 83 10.51 3.04 11.27
N VAL A 84 11.43 2.23 10.76
CA VAL A 84 11.18 0.87 10.24
C VAL A 84 10.59 -0.04 11.31
N LYS A 85 10.86 0.19 12.59
CA LYS A 85 10.29 -0.59 13.71
C LYS A 85 8.77 -0.44 13.82
N ASN A 86 8.22 0.66 13.29
CA ASN A 86 6.77 0.90 13.25
C ASN A 86 6.12 0.33 11.99
N ILE A 87 6.90 -0.08 10.98
CA ILE A 87 6.41 -0.74 9.76
C ILE A 87 6.28 -2.23 10.05
N LYS A 88 5.16 -2.61 10.68
CA LYS A 88 4.88 -4.00 11.04
C LYS A 88 4.02 -4.64 9.97
N LEU A 89 4.54 -5.73 9.39
CA LEU A 89 3.81 -6.50 8.41
C LEU A 89 2.48 -7.00 9.01
N PRO A 90 1.34 -6.83 8.32
CA PRO A 90 0.06 -7.35 8.77
C PRO A 90 0.07 -8.87 8.99
N GLN A 91 -0.70 -9.31 10.00
CA GLN A 91 -0.96 -10.73 10.23
C GLN A 91 -2.22 -11.14 9.47
N THR A 92 -2.10 -12.15 8.62
CA THR A 92 -3.20 -12.71 7.84
C THR A 92 -2.93 -14.16 7.47
N ASP A 93 -4.02 -14.92 7.33
CA ASP A 93 -4.04 -16.28 6.80
C ASP A 93 -4.26 -16.30 5.27
N HIS A 94 -4.32 -15.14 4.60
CA HIS A 94 -4.37 -14.98 3.14
C HIS A 94 -2.99 -14.66 2.53
N ASN A 95 -2.87 -14.76 1.21
CA ASN A 95 -1.72 -14.20 0.52
C ASN A 95 -1.70 -12.69 0.78
N LEU A 96 -0.53 -12.06 0.78
CA LEU A 96 -0.42 -10.62 1.03
C LEU A 96 0.33 -9.94 -0.13
N ILE A 97 -0.32 -8.94 -0.73
CA ILE A 97 0.30 -8.00 -1.66
C ILE A 97 0.76 -6.78 -0.88
N VAL A 98 2.06 -6.50 -0.94
CA VAL A 98 2.67 -5.30 -0.36
C VAL A 98 3.11 -4.38 -1.48
N GLU A 99 2.59 -3.15 -1.52
CA GLU A 99 2.97 -2.15 -2.52
C GLU A 99 4.04 -1.17 -1.99
N GLY A 100 5.08 -0.90 -2.77
CA GLY A 100 6.17 0.03 -2.45
C GLY A 100 6.66 0.90 -3.60
#